data_AF-A0A821PBY0-F1
#
_entry.id   AF-A0A821PBY0-F1
#
_cell.length_a   1.000
_cell.length_b   1.000
_cell.length_c   1.000
_cell.angle_alpha   90.00
_cell.angle_beta   90.00
_cell.angle_gamma   90.00
#
_symmetry.space_group_name_H-M   'P 1'
#
loop_
_entity.id
_entity.type
_entity.pdbx_description
1 polymer ?
#
loop_
_entity_poly.entity_id
_entity_poly.type
_entity_poly.pdbx_seq_one_letter_code
_entity_poly.pdbx_strand_id
1 'polypeptide(L)'
;MIFYFLLDICRFLLPFDTVIKVLSDDRRPTLHRVLPFKQYLINKYEIDNDENEGLKQVKCFLGKRLDEKGELTDEHLIAAVLHPNNKHLHKSPHLKERAILLLKQEMFKRHDRFSSATTSTVAGLPDTSSTTSSTCSSSISSTSVTKS
;
A
#
# COMPACT_ATOMS: atom_id res chain seq x y z
N MET A 1 5.05 -37.27 18.01
CA MET A 1 4.63 -36.72 16.70
C MET A 1 3.79 -35.45 16.81
N ILE A 2 2.79 -35.35 17.69
CA ILE A 2 1.90 -34.17 17.81
C ILE A 2 2.66 -32.84 18.02
N PHE A 3 3.71 -32.84 18.86
CA PHE A 3 4.51 -31.64 19.11
C PHE A 3 5.22 -31.09 17.86
N TYR A 4 5.71 -31.96 16.97
CA TYR A 4 6.36 -31.51 15.73
C TYR A 4 5.35 -30.90 14.75
N PHE A 5 4.19 -31.52 14.62
CA PHE A 5 3.10 -30.98 13.80
C PHE A 5 2.64 -29.58 14.26
N LEU A 6 2.44 -29.40 15.57
CA LEU A 6 2.10 -28.09 16.14
C LEU A 6 3.20 -27.06 15.89
N LEU A 7 4.47 -27.46 16.04
CA LEU A 7 5.60 -26.58 15.77
C LEU A 7 5.65 -26.13 14.30
N ASP A 8 5.36 -27.02 13.36
CA ASP A 8 5.35 -26.71 11.93
C ASP A 8 4.19 -25.77 11.56
N ILE A 9 3.01 -25.96 12.17
CA ILE A 9 1.90 -25.00 12.04
C ILE A 9 2.31 -23.63 12.58
N CYS A 10 2.89 -23.57 13.79
CA CYS A 10 3.33 -22.31 14.38
C CYS A 10 4.36 -21.59 13.50
N ARG A 11 5.32 -22.33 12.93
CA ARG A 11 6.30 -21.80 11.97
C ARG A 11 5.63 -21.28 10.71
N PHE A 12 4.66 -22.02 10.17
CA PHE A 12 3.91 -21.61 9.00
C PHE A 12 3.04 -20.36 9.23
N LEU A 13 2.51 -20.17 10.44
CA LEU A 13 1.67 -19.00 10.78
C LEU A 13 2.47 -17.74 11.09
N LEU A 14 3.77 -17.84 11.37
CA LEU A 14 4.63 -16.70 11.71
C LEU A 14 4.65 -15.56 10.67
N PRO A 15 4.66 -15.82 9.35
CA PRO A 15 4.51 -14.78 8.33
C PRO A 15 3.20 -13.99 8.45
N PHE A 16 2.09 -14.63 8.83
CA PHE A 16 0.80 -13.95 8.99
C PHE A 16 0.83 -13.02 10.19
N ASP A 17 1.34 -13.48 11.34
CA ASP A 17 1.51 -12.64 12.52
C ASP A 17 2.37 -11.41 12.22
N THR A 18 3.45 -11.58 11.45
CA THR A 18 4.30 -10.48 11.00
C THR A 18 3.52 -9.48 10.14
N VAL A 19 2.78 -9.96 9.14
CA VAL A 19 1.98 -9.11 8.25
C VAL A 19 0.89 -8.36 9.01
N ILE A 20 0.16 -9.04 9.90
CA ILE A 20 -0.89 -8.46 10.73
C ILE A 20 -0.30 -7.34 11.58
N LYS A 21 0.78 -7.60 12.31
CA LYS A 21 1.45 -6.58 13.14
C LYS A 21 1.86 -5.34 12.35
N VAL A 22 2.40 -5.53 11.14
CA VAL A 22 2.85 -4.40 10.31
C VAL A 22 1.67 -3.64 9.70
N LEU A 23 0.61 -4.33 9.27
CA LEU A 23 -0.56 -3.69 8.68
C LEU A 23 -1.47 -3.00 9.70
N SER A 24 -1.46 -3.48 10.94
CA SER A 24 -2.17 -2.89 12.08
C SER A 24 -1.44 -1.70 12.73
N ASP A 25 -0.24 -1.33 12.27
CA ASP A 25 0.48 -0.16 12.77
C ASP A 25 -0.27 1.13 12.37
N ASP A 26 -0.79 1.85 13.37
CA ASP A 26 -1.55 3.09 13.22
C ASP A 26 -0.66 4.33 13.10
N ARG A 27 0.64 4.19 13.38
CA ARG A 27 1.60 5.31 13.38
C ARG A 27 2.08 5.68 11.99
N ARG A 28 1.86 4.82 10.99
CA ARG A 28 2.35 5.00 9.62
C ARG A 28 1.29 4.53 8.62
N PRO A 29 1.20 5.15 7.42
CA PRO A 29 0.32 4.64 6.38
C PRO A 29 0.73 3.22 5.98
N THR A 30 -0.17 2.26 6.09
CA THR A 30 0.11 0.83 5.77
C THR A 30 -0.51 0.37 4.45
N LEU A 31 -1.43 1.16 3.86
CA LEU A 31 -2.23 0.77 2.70
C LEU A 31 -1.37 0.31 1.49
N HIS A 32 -0.25 0.99 1.25
CA HIS A 32 0.70 0.65 0.18
C HIS A 32 1.41 -0.70 0.37
N ARG A 33 1.32 -1.31 1.55
CA ARG A 33 1.96 -2.58 1.90
C ARG A 33 1.03 -3.78 1.75
N VAL A 34 -0.28 -3.56 1.67
CA VAL A 34 -1.28 -4.63 1.60
C VAL A 34 -1.05 -5.52 0.39
N LEU A 35 -0.88 -4.95 -0.80
CA LEU A 35 -0.62 -5.71 -2.02
C LEU A 35 0.72 -6.51 -1.95
N PRO A 36 1.88 -5.89 -1.63
CA PRO A 36 3.12 -6.62 -1.42
C PRO A 36 3.00 -7.77 -0.40
N PHE A 37 2.29 -7.55 0.72
CA PHE A 37 2.12 -8.58 1.74
C PHE A 37 1.17 -9.68 1.31
N LYS A 38 0.09 -9.38 0.59
CA LYS A 38 -0.76 -10.42 0.00
C LYS A 38 0.06 -11.32 -0.93
N GLN A 39 0.87 -10.74 -1.82
CA GLN A 39 1.74 -11.52 -2.71
C GLN A 39 2.79 -12.32 -1.93
N TYR A 40 3.37 -11.73 -0.89
CA TYR A 40 4.31 -12.41 0.00
C TYR A 40 3.69 -13.64 0.66
N LEU A 41 2.47 -13.52 1.21
CA LEU A 41 1.75 -14.64 1.81
C LEU A 41 1.36 -15.69 0.77
N ILE A 42 0.93 -15.27 -0.44
CA ILE A 42 0.63 -16.19 -1.54
C ILE A 42 1.85 -17.07 -1.86
N ASN A 43 3.02 -16.46 -1.96
CA ASN A 43 4.27 -17.17 -2.24
C ASN A 43 4.68 -18.13 -1.10
N LYS A 44 4.14 -17.97 0.12
CA LYS A 44 4.41 -18.87 1.24
C LYS A 44 3.54 -20.13 1.25
N TYR A 45 2.52 -20.20 0.39
CA TYR A 45 1.69 -21.41 0.24
C TYR A 45 2.29 -22.48 -0.65
N GLU A 46 3.53 -22.32 -1.14
CA GLU A 46 4.19 -23.38 -1.90
C GLU A 46 4.14 -24.68 -1.09
N ILE A 47 3.47 -25.68 -1.65
CA ILE A 47 3.23 -26.98 -1.02
C ILE A 47 4.41 -27.86 -1.40
N ASP A 48 5.17 -28.28 -0.40
CA ASP A 48 6.19 -29.29 -0.58
C ASP A 48 5.55 -30.69 -0.51
N ASN A 49 5.97 -31.60 -1.38
CA ASN A 49 5.45 -32.96 -1.41
C ASN A 49 5.80 -33.73 -0.12
N ASP A 50 6.90 -33.37 0.53
CA ASP A 50 7.39 -34.02 1.74
C ASP A 50 6.72 -33.51 3.02
N GLU A 51 5.82 -32.51 2.93
CA GLU A 51 5.10 -31.97 4.07
C GLU A 51 4.03 -32.92 4.62
N ASN A 52 3.78 -32.79 5.92
CA ASN A 52 2.67 -33.48 6.57
C ASN A 52 1.31 -33.11 5.94
N GLU A 53 0.47 -34.09 5.65
CA GLU A 53 -0.85 -33.88 5.04
C GLU A 53 -1.75 -32.89 5.79
N GLY A 54 -1.69 -32.89 7.13
CA GLY A 54 -2.43 -31.91 7.93
C GLY A 54 -1.96 -30.47 7.69
N LEU A 55 -0.65 -30.27 7.49
CA LEU A 55 -0.08 -28.95 7.19
C LEU A 55 -0.49 -28.50 5.78
N LYS A 56 -0.49 -29.42 4.80
CA LYS A 56 -0.99 -29.15 3.44
C LYS A 56 -2.45 -28.70 3.46
N GLN A 57 -3.30 -29.35 4.25
CA GLN A 57 -4.70 -28.96 4.42
C GLN A 57 -4.84 -27.56 5.02
N VAL A 58 -4.07 -27.24 6.06
CA VAL A 58 -4.07 -25.91 6.69
C VAL A 58 -3.60 -24.84 5.69
N LYS A 59 -2.52 -25.09 4.95
CA LYS A 59 -2.03 -24.20 3.88
C LYS A 59 -3.09 -23.96 2.82
N CYS A 60 -3.70 -25.02 2.29
CA CYS A 60 -4.78 -24.92 1.30
C CYS A 60 -5.97 -24.12 1.82
N PHE A 61 -6.41 -24.39 3.06
CA PHE A 61 -7.52 -23.69 3.68
C PHE A 61 -7.24 -22.19 3.82
N LEU A 62 -6.07 -21.83 4.34
CA LEU A 62 -5.69 -20.42 4.51
C LEU A 62 -5.46 -19.72 3.19
N GLY A 63 -4.88 -20.40 2.19
CA GLY A 63 -4.73 -19.89 0.82
C GLY A 63 -6.06 -19.49 0.21
N LYS A 64 -7.03 -20.40 0.21
CA LYS A 64 -8.39 -20.12 -0.26
C LYS A 64 -9.03 -18.96 0.49
N ARG A 65 -8.90 -18.92 1.82
CA ARG A 65 -9.44 -17.81 2.63
C ARG A 65 -8.78 -16.47 2.31
N LEU A 66 -7.48 -16.44 2.07
CA LEU A 66 -6.77 -15.23 1.69
C LEU A 66 -7.20 -14.72 0.31
N ASP A 67 -7.49 -15.63 -0.62
CA ASP A 67 -8.00 -15.26 -1.94
C ASP A 67 -9.44 -14.75 -1.87
N GLU A 68 -10.31 -15.43 -1.13
CA GLU A 68 -11.73 -15.07 -0.95
C GLU A 68 -11.94 -13.77 -0.15
N LYS A 69 -11.11 -13.52 0.87
CA LYS A 69 -11.33 -12.42 1.83
C LYS A 69 -10.30 -11.31 1.73
N GLY A 70 -9.13 -11.58 1.15
CA GLY A 70 -8.09 -10.58 0.93
C GLY A 70 -8.33 -9.75 -0.32
N GLU A 71 -9.55 -9.25 -0.53
CA GLU A 71 -9.89 -8.44 -1.70
C GLU A 71 -9.03 -7.18 -1.76
N LEU A 72 -8.50 -6.91 -2.94
CA LEU A 72 -7.70 -5.71 -3.20
C LEU A 72 -8.60 -4.69 -3.89
N THR A 73 -8.85 -3.59 -3.21
CA THR A 73 -9.53 -2.43 -3.78
C THR A 73 -8.59 -1.57 -4.63
N ASP A 74 -9.18 -0.65 -5.41
CA ASP A 74 -8.44 0.28 -6.26
C ASP A 74 -7.46 1.16 -5.46
N GLU A 75 -7.83 1.55 -4.23
CA GLU A 75 -6.97 2.34 -3.35
C GLU A 75 -5.70 1.59 -2.96
N HIS A 76 -5.78 0.27 -2.73
CA HIS A 76 -4.61 -0.56 -2.45
C HIS A 76 -3.64 -0.54 -3.64
N LEU A 77 -4.17 -0.63 -4.87
CA LEU A 77 -3.37 -0.64 -6.09
C LEU A 77 -2.69 0.71 -6.32
N ILE A 78 -3.44 1.80 -6.18
CA ILE A 78 -2.92 3.17 -6.32
C ILE A 78 -1.85 3.44 -5.25
N ALA A 79 -2.15 3.16 -3.98
CA ALA A 79 -1.21 3.36 -2.88
C ALA A 79 0.07 2.56 -3.09
N ALA A 80 -0.05 1.32 -3.59
CA ALA A 80 1.11 0.49 -3.88
C ALA A 80 1.98 1.09 -4.99
N VAL A 81 1.41 1.62 -6.07
CA VAL A 81 2.16 2.25 -7.18
C VAL A 81 2.82 3.58 -6.78
N LEU A 82 2.16 4.37 -5.93
CA LEU A 82 2.68 5.66 -5.49
C LEU A 82 3.87 5.53 -4.54
N HIS A 83 4.04 4.37 -3.89
CA HIS A 83 5.11 4.19 -2.92
C HIS A 83 6.46 3.88 -3.60
N PRO A 84 7.53 4.66 -3.33
CA PRO A 84 8.80 4.56 -4.06
C PRO A 84 9.54 3.23 -3.86
N ASN A 85 9.24 2.49 -2.78
CA ASN A 85 9.87 1.19 -2.50
C ASN A 85 9.16 0.01 -3.20
N ASN A 86 8.00 0.24 -3.80
CA ASN A 86 7.21 -0.81 -4.46
C ASN A 86 7.52 -0.93 -5.95
N LYS A 87 8.75 -0.58 -6.37
CA LYS A 87 9.17 -0.66 -7.79
C LYS A 87 8.93 -2.05 -8.37
N HIS A 88 9.04 -3.11 -7.57
CA HIS A 88 8.87 -4.51 -7.99
C HIS A 88 7.44 -4.92 -8.42
N LEU A 89 6.47 -4.01 -8.42
CA LEU A 89 5.16 -4.19 -9.06
C LEU A 89 5.23 -4.64 -10.53
N HIS A 90 6.40 -4.55 -11.17
CA HIS A 90 6.69 -5.16 -12.47
C HIS A 90 6.34 -6.66 -12.56
N LYS A 91 6.37 -7.41 -11.46
CA LYS A 91 6.03 -8.84 -11.45
C LYS A 91 4.56 -9.09 -11.79
N SER A 92 3.71 -8.08 -11.68
CA SER A 92 2.27 -8.15 -12.01
C SER A 92 1.90 -6.96 -12.90
N PRO A 93 2.30 -6.98 -14.19
CA PRO A 93 2.17 -5.82 -15.08
C PRO A 93 0.72 -5.35 -15.21
N HIS A 94 -0.24 -6.27 -15.24
CA HIS A 94 -1.68 -5.97 -15.30
C HIS A 94 -2.16 -5.13 -14.10
N LEU A 95 -1.68 -5.40 -12.87
CA LEU A 95 -2.04 -4.62 -11.69
C LEU A 95 -1.47 -3.21 -11.75
N LYS A 96 -0.23 -3.10 -12.23
CA LYS A 96 0.44 -1.80 -12.42
C LYS A 96 -0.29 -0.95 -13.46
N GLU A 97 -0.64 -1.52 -14.61
CA GLU A 97 -1.38 -0.84 -15.67
C GLU A 97 -2.75 -0.36 -15.18
N ARG A 98 -3.50 -1.23 -14.48
CA ARG A 98 -4.78 -0.87 -13.87
C ARG A 98 -4.63 0.29 -12.89
N ALA A 99 -3.64 0.24 -11.99
CA ALA A 99 -3.38 1.31 -11.03
C ALA A 99 -3.05 2.65 -11.71
N ILE A 100 -2.27 2.63 -12.79
CA ILE A 100 -1.94 3.84 -13.57
C ILE A 100 -3.19 4.41 -14.24
N LEU A 101 -4.07 3.57 -14.79
CA LEU A 101 -5.34 4.02 -15.39
C LEU A 101 -6.24 4.68 -14.36
N LEU A 102 -6.39 4.07 -13.18
CA LEU A 102 -7.17 4.62 -12.07
C LEU A 102 -6.61 5.97 -11.61
N LEU A 103 -5.29 6.07 -11.47
CA LEU A 103 -4.62 7.31 -11.09
C LEU A 103 -4.88 8.43 -12.13
N LYS A 104 -4.74 8.12 -13.42
CA LYS A 104 -5.05 9.06 -14.50
C LYS A 104 -6.50 9.54 -14.43
N GLN A 105 -7.45 8.61 -14.29
CA GLN A 105 -8.87 8.92 -14.19
C GLN A 105 -9.17 9.85 -13.00
N GLU A 106 -8.57 9.59 -11.85
CA GLU A 106 -8.75 10.42 -10.65
C GLU A 106 -8.15 11.82 -10.83
N MET A 107 -7.01 11.94 -11.52
CA MET A 107 -6.42 13.24 -11.87
C MET A 107 -7.33 14.05 -12.80
N PHE A 108 -7.91 13.43 -13.83
CA PHE A 108 -8.86 14.10 -14.74
C PHE A 108 -10.12 14.57 -14.00
N LYS A 109 -10.73 13.71 -13.17
CA LYS A 109 -11.92 14.06 -12.37
C LYS A 109 -11.72 15.27 -11.47
N ARG A 110 -10.49 15.51 -10.98
CA ARG A 110 -10.17 16.68 -10.16
C ARG A 110 -9.97 17.93 -11.00
N HIS A 111 -9.42 17.79 -12.20
CA HIS A 111 -9.26 18.91 -13.12
C HIS A 111 -10.62 19.49 -13.53
N ASP A 112 -11.61 18.65 -13.85
CA ASP A 112 -12.96 19.11 -14.22
C ASP A 112 -13.69 19.83 -13.07
N ARG A 113 -13.49 19.34 -11.83
CA ARG A 113 -14.04 19.98 -10.63
C ARG A 113 -13.44 21.35 -10.35
N PHE A 114 -12.13 21.52 -10.59
CA PHE A 114 -11.47 22.81 -10.45
C PHE A 114 -11.84 23.79 -11.56
N SER A 115 -11.95 23.33 -12.82
CA SER A 115 -12.34 24.18 -13.95
C SER A 115 -13.80 24.66 -13.88
N SER A 116 -14.70 23.93 -13.21
CA SER A 116 -16.11 24.31 -13.07
C SER A 116 -16.40 25.25 -11.90
N ALA A 117 -15.44 25.47 -10.99
CA ALA A 117 -15.64 26.30 -9.79
C ALA A 117 -15.33 27.80 -10.02
N THR A 118 -14.69 28.16 -11.13
CA THR A 118 -14.14 29.52 -11.35
C THR A 118 -15.12 30.52 -11.97
N THR A 119 -16.37 30.14 -12.26
CA THR A 119 -17.37 31.01 -12.94
C THR A 119 -18.51 31.52 -12.04
N SER A 120 -18.45 31.33 -10.72
CA SER A 120 -19.45 31.87 -9.78
C SER A 120 -18.83 32.75 -8.69
N THR A 121 -18.20 33.86 -9.07
CA THR A 121 -18.07 35.03 -8.18
C THR A 121 -17.89 36.31 -9.00
N VAL A 122 -18.97 36.80 -9.62
CA VAL A 122 -19.09 38.21 -10.03
C VAL A 122 -20.42 38.74 -9.52
N ALA A 123 -20.41 39.30 -8.32
CA ALA A 123 -21.28 40.41 -7.92
C ALA A 123 -20.76 40.98 -6.59
N GLY A 124 -20.05 42.12 -6.65
CA GLY A 124 -19.86 43.02 -5.51
C GLY A 124 -18.42 43.29 -5.10
N LEU A 125 -17.78 44.27 -5.75
CA LEU A 125 -16.73 45.13 -5.17
C LEU A 125 -17.35 46.00 -4.03
N PRO A 126 -16.61 46.54 -3.04
CA PRO A 126 -15.41 47.35 -3.31
C PRO A 126 -14.18 47.12 -2.41
N ASP A 127 -13.10 47.67 -2.94
CA ASP A 127 -11.72 47.82 -2.49
C ASP A 127 -11.47 47.99 -0.98
N THR A 128 -10.42 47.33 -0.48
CA THR A 128 -9.33 48.03 0.22
C THR A 128 -8.06 47.18 0.32
N SER A 129 -6.95 47.86 0.05
CA SER A 129 -5.55 47.47 0.07
C SER A 129 -5.05 46.76 1.33
N SER A 130 -4.22 45.72 1.17
CA SER A 130 -2.98 45.57 1.96
C SER A 130 -2.07 44.46 1.39
N THR A 131 -0.97 44.92 0.82
CA THR A 131 0.25 44.19 0.46
C THR A 131 0.93 43.61 1.69
N THR A 132 1.18 42.30 1.73
CA THR A 132 2.41 41.73 2.31
C THR A 132 2.74 40.40 1.64
N SER A 133 3.81 40.42 0.86
CA SER A 133 4.55 39.26 0.35
C SER A 133 5.28 38.56 1.50
N SER A 134 5.00 37.28 1.74
CA SER A 134 5.83 36.43 2.61
C SER A 134 6.52 35.35 1.76
N THR A 135 7.76 35.65 1.39
CA THR A 135 8.76 34.71 0.91
C THR A 135 9.43 34.03 2.10
N CYS A 136 9.44 32.71 2.16
CA CYS A 136 10.31 31.93 3.05
C CYS A 136 10.52 30.54 2.39
N SER A 137 11.55 30.38 1.56
CA SER A 137 12.95 30.08 1.91
C SER A 137 13.11 28.69 2.52
N SER A 138 13.43 27.76 1.63
CA SER A 138 13.97 26.43 1.90
C SER A 138 15.17 26.49 2.86
N SER A 139 15.17 25.64 3.88
CA SER A 139 16.36 25.39 4.71
C SER A 139 16.70 23.90 4.63
N ILE A 140 17.75 23.62 3.86
CA ILE A 140 18.44 22.33 3.82
C ILE A 140 19.44 22.35 4.97
N SER A 141 19.27 21.47 5.95
CA SER A 141 20.28 21.22 6.98
C SER A 141 21.07 19.98 6.61
N SER A 142 22.24 20.22 6.00
CA SER A 142 23.30 19.23 5.82
C SER A 142 24.09 19.14 7.13
N THR A 143 24.04 18.01 7.83
CA THR A 143 25.01 17.70 8.89
C THR A 143 25.89 16.54 8.46
N SER A 144 27.15 16.88 8.21
CA SER A 144 28.29 16.00 7.97
C SER A 144 29.22 16.04 9.18
N VAL A 145 29.44 14.92 9.87
CA VAL A 145 30.56 14.64 10.81
C VAL A 145 30.39 13.19 11.27
N THR A 146 31.39 12.33 11.49
CA THR A 146 32.80 12.21 11.14
C THR A 146 33.17 10.77 11.48
N LYS A 147 34.11 10.17 10.75
CA LYS A 147 34.75 8.91 11.13
C LYS A 147 35.45 9.04 12.49
N SER A 148 35.37 7.98 13.28
CA SER A 148 36.49 7.43 14.05
C SER A 148 36.35 5.92 14.04
#